data_AF-A0A1M4SZS3-F1
#
_entry.id   AF-A0A1M4SZS3-F1
#
_cell.length_a   1.000
_cell.length_b   1.000
_cell.length_c   1.000
_cell.angle_alpha   90.00
_cell.angle_beta   90.00
_cell.angle_gamma   90.00
#
_symmetry.space_group_name_H-M   'P 1'
#
loop_
_entity.id
_entity.type
_entity.pdbx_description
1 polymer ?
#
loop_
_entity_poly.entity_id
_entity_poly.type
_entity_poly.pdbx_seq_one_letter_code
_entity_poly.pdbx_strand_id
1 'polypeptide(L)'
;MNKKALSAFLAMSSMAGVMAPSMTAFAAEENKNTVEDLITYAKNAKDLYHYNQAYAAIMADKDNANFNTWLGELAPVAKEIKGYDEMMKIIAEIQDEVQKNQSIEQYNAVVAKVQSLFDNGSICKTDKEYLDAELVYWTRTPIFTTQSDLKTVIDKTNEAAKLLADGKAREAQTAIEAAQAVLAGQNNINQANETYLQNNTVAPVAQNVADAVAKLPIELVSATAINPMEFEVKFDAPVDRDTAID
;
A
#
# COMPACT_ATOMS: atom_id res chain seq x y z
N MET A 1 11.26 -6.41 17.94
CA MET A 1 10.25 -5.91 16.97
C MET A 1 8.99 -6.75 17.07
N ASN A 2 7.80 -6.13 17.16
CA ASN A 2 6.52 -6.87 17.26
C ASN A 2 6.19 -7.49 15.88
N LYS A 3 5.77 -8.78 15.84
CA LYS A 3 5.49 -9.48 14.58
C LYS A 3 4.45 -8.76 13.72
N LYS A 4 3.42 -8.15 14.33
CA LYS A 4 2.39 -7.37 13.61
C LYS A 4 2.97 -6.12 12.92
N ALA A 5 3.89 -5.43 13.58
CA ALA A 5 4.56 -4.26 13.01
C ALA A 5 5.52 -4.67 11.88
N LEU A 6 6.24 -5.80 12.01
CA LEU A 6 7.07 -6.35 10.93
C LEU A 6 6.24 -6.78 9.71
N SER A 7 5.06 -7.39 9.89
CA SER A 7 4.19 -7.75 8.76
C SER A 7 3.56 -6.53 8.09
N ALA A 8 3.18 -5.49 8.85
CA ALA A 8 2.75 -4.22 8.28
C ALA A 8 3.89 -3.52 7.51
N PHE A 9 5.11 -3.54 8.08
CA PHE A 9 6.32 -3.01 7.46
C PHE A 9 6.73 -3.77 6.19
N LEU A 10 6.54 -5.09 6.13
CA LEU A 10 6.77 -5.90 4.92
C LEU A 10 5.72 -5.64 3.84
N ALA A 11 4.44 -5.47 4.22
CA ALA A 11 3.40 -5.04 3.30
C ALA A 11 3.65 -3.62 2.76
N MET A 12 4.21 -2.71 3.58
CA MET A 12 4.50 -1.34 3.16
C MET A 12 5.83 -1.19 2.39
N SER A 13 6.85 -2.01 2.67
CA SER A 13 8.12 -1.97 1.95
C SER A 13 8.05 -2.60 0.55
N SER A 14 7.11 -3.52 0.30
CA SER A 14 6.79 -3.97 -1.07
C SER A 14 6.19 -2.86 -1.95
N MET A 15 5.73 -1.74 -1.38
CA MET A 15 5.14 -0.62 -2.13
C MET A 15 6.18 0.26 -2.84
N ALA A 16 7.48 0.15 -2.51
CA ALA A 16 8.53 0.98 -3.10
C ALA A 16 9.09 0.43 -4.44
N GLY A 17 8.73 -0.80 -4.82
CA GLY A 17 9.17 -1.45 -6.06
C GLY A 17 8.03 -1.66 -7.05
N VAL A 18 8.34 -1.57 -8.35
CA VAL A 18 7.42 -1.79 -9.48
C VAL A 18 6.33 -0.71 -9.63
N MET A 19 6.75 0.46 -10.15
CA MET A 19 5.87 1.21 -11.05
C MET A 19 5.91 0.56 -12.44
N ALA A 20 5.08 -0.46 -12.65
CA ALA A 20 4.64 -0.89 -13.96
C ALA A 20 3.13 -0.62 -14.02
N PRO A 21 2.62 0.13 -15.00
CA PRO A 21 1.20 0.44 -15.05
C PRO A 21 0.39 -0.81 -15.37
N SER A 22 -0.55 -1.15 -14.50
CA SER A 22 -1.74 -1.86 -14.95
C SER A 22 -2.59 -0.86 -15.74
N MET A 23 -2.80 -1.10 -17.04
CA MET A 23 -3.26 -0.05 -17.96
C MET A 23 -4.77 0.24 -17.88
N THR A 24 -5.75 -0.66 -18.04
CA THR A 24 -5.99 -1.62 -19.16
C THR A 24 -5.05 -2.83 -19.37
N ALA A 25 -4.37 -3.30 -18.32
CA ALA A 25 -3.13 -4.09 -18.41
C ALA A 25 -3.13 -5.34 -19.30
N PHE A 26 -4.27 -6.02 -19.34
CA PHE A 26 -4.41 -7.31 -20.02
C PHE A 26 -5.72 -7.40 -20.83
N ALA A 27 -6.77 -6.69 -20.43
CA ALA A 27 -7.97 -6.52 -21.26
C ALA A 27 -7.73 -5.60 -22.47
N ALA A 28 -6.67 -4.80 -22.48
CA ALA A 28 -6.29 -3.94 -23.59
C ALA A 28 -4.75 -3.79 -23.74
N GLU A 29 -4.06 -4.94 -23.78
CA GLU A 29 -3.12 -5.10 -24.90
C GLU A 29 -3.90 -4.93 -26.23
N GLU A 30 -3.24 -4.59 -27.33
CA GLU A 30 -3.85 -4.61 -28.67
C GLU A 30 -4.12 -6.07 -29.07
N ASN A 31 -5.16 -6.64 -28.47
CA ASN A 31 -5.41 -8.07 -28.42
C ASN A 31 -6.00 -8.49 -29.76
N LYS A 32 -5.11 -8.92 -30.68
CA LYS A 32 -5.44 -9.32 -32.06
C LYS A 32 -6.28 -10.61 -32.14
N ASN A 33 -6.53 -11.22 -30.99
CA ASN A 33 -7.41 -12.37 -30.83
C ASN A 33 -8.88 -11.94 -31.00
N THR A 34 -9.66 -12.76 -31.69
CA THR A 34 -11.10 -12.55 -31.85
C THR A 34 -11.84 -12.81 -30.53
N VAL A 35 -13.11 -12.40 -30.46
CA VAL A 35 -13.97 -12.72 -29.30
C VAL A 35 -14.07 -14.24 -29.12
N GLU A 36 -14.16 -14.99 -30.21
CA GLU A 36 -14.16 -16.45 -30.24
C GLU A 36 -12.86 -17.07 -29.70
N ASP A 37 -11.70 -16.48 -30.00
CA ASP A 37 -10.41 -16.91 -29.44
C ASP A 37 -10.37 -16.69 -27.93
N LEU A 38 -10.82 -15.52 -27.45
CA LEU A 38 -10.87 -15.19 -26.02
C LEU A 38 -11.83 -16.11 -25.25
N ILE A 39 -13.01 -16.40 -25.81
CA ILE A 39 -13.95 -17.40 -25.26
C ILE A 39 -13.30 -18.78 -25.21
N THR A 40 -12.52 -19.15 -26.24
CA THR A 40 -11.80 -20.42 -26.30
C THR A 40 -10.70 -20.50 -25.23
N TYR A 41 -9.96 -19.41 -25.00
CA TYR A 41 -9.00 -19.34 -23.91
C TYR A 41 -9.67 -19.44 -22.54
N ALA A 42 -10.78 -18.73 -22.30
CA ALA A 42 -11.55 -18.82 -21.06
C ALA A 42 -12.03 -20.26 -20.78
N LYS A 43 -12.61 -20.94 -21.78
CA LYS A 43 -13.04 -22.35 -21.68
C LYS A 43 -11.88 -23.32 -21.37
N ASN A 44 -10.68 -23.06 -21.89
CA ASN A 44 -9.52 -23.92 -21.71
C ASN A 44 -8.78 -23.66 -20.38
N ALA A 45 -8.58 -22.39 -20.02
CA ALA A 45 -7.80 -21.98 -18.85
C ALA A 45 -8.61 -22.07 -17.54
N LYS A 46 -9.90 -21.74 -17.58
CA LYS A 46 -10.83 -21.79 -16.43
C LYS A 46 -10.36 -20.93 -15.24
N ASP A 47 -9.77 -19.79 -15.57
CA ASP A 47 -9.41 -18.73 -14.64
C ASP A 47 -10.30 -17.49 -14.88
N LEU A 48 -10.41 -16.62 -13.88
CA LEU A 48 -11.18 -15.38 -13.93
C LEU A 48 -10.56 -14.37 -14.90
N TYR A 49 -9.24 -14.43 -15.06
CA TYR A 49 -8.47 -13.57 -15.95
C TYR A 49 -8.94 -13.66 -17.41
N HIS A 50 -8.88 -14.85 -18.03
CA HIS A 50 -9.29 -15.03 -19.43
C HIS A 50 -10.80 -14.87 -19.59
N TYR A 51 -11.58 -15.25 -18.56
CA TYR A 51 -13.02 -15.03 -18.53
C TYR A 51 -13.38 -13.53 -18.59
N ASN A 52 -12.73 -12.69 -17.79
CA ASN A 52 -12.95 -11.25 -17.78
C ASN A 52 -12.45 -10.58 -19.07
N GLN A 53 -11.35 -11.05 -19.68
CA GLN A 53 -10.93 -10.60 -21.01
C GLN A 53 -12.01 -10.87 -22.07
N ALA A 54 -12.52 -12.10 -22.13
CA ALA A 54 -13.59 -12.47 -23.06
C ALA A 54 -14.88 -11.65 -22.80
N TYR A 55 -15.27 -11.50 -21.54
CA TYR A 55 -16.44 -10.70 -21.15
C TYR A 55 -16.30 -9.23 -21.56
N ALA A 56 -15.14 -8.62 -21.30
CA ALA A 56 -14.87 -7.23 -21.68
C ALA A 56 -14.91 -7.04 -23.20
N ALA A 57 -14.35 -7.97 -23.98
CA ALA A 57 -14.38 -7.92 -25.44
C ALA A 57 -15.80 -8.04 -26.00
N ILE A 58 -16.63 -8.95 -25.48
CA ILE A 58 -18.05 -9.06 -25.85
C ILE A 58 -18.79 -7.76 -25.51
N MET A 59 -18.54 -7.19 -24.33
CA MET A 59 -19.20 -5.97 -23.86
C MET A 59 -18.75 -4.69 -24.56
N ALA A 60 -17.65 -4.73 -25.34
CA ALA A 60 -17.20 -3.63 -26.18
C ALA A 60 -18.00 -3.51 -27.50
N ASP A 61 -18.56 -4.62 -28.01
CA ASP A 61 -19.32 -4.67 -29.27
C ASP A 61 -20.74 -5.21 -29.04
N LYS A 62 -21.56 -4.42 -28.33
CA LYS A 62 -22.91 -4.79 -27.90
C LYS A 62 -23.93 -4.92 -29.02
N ASP A 63 -23.68 -4.25 -30.15
CA ASP A 63 -24.56 -4.24 -31.33
C ASP A 63 -24.24 -5.40 -32.30
N ASN A 64 -23.24 -6.22 -31.99
CA ASN A 64 -22.88 -7.39 -32.80
C ASN A 64 -24.00 -8.44 -32.83
N ALA A 65 -24.28 -8.98 -34.02
CA ALA A 65 -25.26 -10.06 -34.19
C ALA A 65 -24.95 -11.30 -33.34
N ASN A 66 -23.67 -11.55 -33.03
CA ASN A 66 -23.22 -12.67 -32.21
C ASN A 66 -23.21 -12.39 -30.69
N PHE A 67 -23.46 -11.16 -30.24
CA PHE A 67 -23.33 -10.74 -28.83
C PHE A 67 -24.00 -11.70 -27.83
N ASN A 68 -25.27 -12.05 -28.07
CA ASN A 68 -26.01 -12.97 -27.20
C ASN A 68 -25.49 -14.42 -27.29
N THR A 69 -25.00 -14.84 -28.45
CA THR A 69 -24.39 -16.17 -28.65
C THR A 69 -23.10 -16.27 -27.84
N TRP A 70 -22.22 -15.28 -27.97
CA TRP A 70 -20.96 -15.18 -27.23
C TRP A 70 -21.17 -15.15 -25.71
N LEU A 71 -22.13 -14.35 -25.21
CA LEU A 71 -22.50 -14.39 -23.79
C LEU A 71 -23.04 -15.76 -23.36
N GLY A 72 -23.85 -16.41 -24.19
CA GLY A 72 -24.36 -17.76 -23.93
C GLY A 72 -23.26 -18.83 -23.87
N GLU A 73 -22.20 -18.66 -24.65
CA GLU A 73 -21.02 -19.55 -24.63
C GLU A 73 -20.07 -19.27 -23.46
N LEU A 74 -19.94 -18.02 -23.01
CA LEU A 74 -19.06 -17.63 -21.92
C LEU A 74 -19.68 -17.88 -20.54
N ALA A 75 -20.98 -17.61 -20.36
CA ALA A 75 -21.70 -17.74 -19.09
C ALA A 75 -21.51 -19.09 -18.35
N PRO A 76 -21.47 -20.29 -18.98
CA PRO A 76 -21.22 -21.53 -18.26
C PRO A 76 -19.79 -21.62 -17.67
N VAL A 77 -18.80 -20.97 -18.29
CA VAL A 77 -17.39 -21.01 -17.85
C VAL A 77 -17.22 -20.47 -16.44
N ALA A 78 -18.01 -19.47 -16.04
CA ALA A 78 -18.02 -18.91 -14.68
C ALA A 78 -18.14 -19.98 -13.58
N LYS A 79 -18.91 -21.06 -13.83
CA LYS A 79 -19.14 -22.16 -12.87
C LYS A 79 -17.98 -23.15 -12.81
N GLU A 80 -17.05 -23.09 -13.77
CA GLU A 80 -15.88 -23.96 -13.84
C GLU A 80 -14.62 -23.28 -13.26
N ILE A 81 -14.68 -21.96 -13.03
CA ILE A 81 -13.60 -21.17 -12.41
C ILE A 81 -13.57 -21.42 -10.91
N LYS A 82 -12.39 -21.79 -10.40
CA LYS A 82 -12.20 -22.07 -8.98
C LYS A 82 -12.23 -20.78 -8.16
N GLY A 83 -13.07 -20.72 -7.12
CA GLY A 83 -13.18 -19.54 -6.26
C GLY A 83 -13.87 -18.33 -6.90
N TYR A 84 -14.61 -18.53 -8.00
CA TYR A 84 -15.28 -17.45 -8.75
C TYR A 84 -16.13 -16.54 -7.85
N ASP A 85 -16.97 -17.11 -6.99
CA ASP A 85 -17.85 -16.34 -6.11
C ASP A 85 -17.07 -15.52 -5.07
N GLU A 86 -15.96 -16.04 -4.55
CA GLU A 86 -15.06 -15.32 -3.64
C GLU A 86 -14.35 -14.16 -4.36
N MET A 87 -13.87 -14.37 -5.58
CA MET A 87 -13.21 -13.33 -6.37
C MET A 87 -14.19 -12.24 -6.83
N MET A 88 -15.40 -12.60 -7.22
CA MET A 88 -16.44 -11.62 -7.57
C MET A 88 -16.88 -10.78 -6.36
N LYS A 89 -16.89 -11.36 -5.14
CA LYS A 89 -17.09 -10.57 -3.89
C LYS A 89 -15.94 -9.60 -3.64
N ILE A 90 -14.69 -9.99 -3.92
CA ILE A 90 -13.53 -9.10 -3.83
C ILE A 90 -13.62 -7.95 -4.84
N ILE A 91 -14.00 -8.23 -6.09
CA ILE A 91 -14.20 -7.20 -7.12
C ILE A 91 -15.31 -6.23 -6.71
N ALA A 92 -16.42 -6.73 -6.16
CA ALA A 92 -17.49 -5.90 -5.62
C ALA A 92 -17.00 -5.04 -4.44
N GLU A 93 -16.29 -5.60 -3.46
CA GLU A 93 -15.73 -4.85 -2.32
C GLU A 93 -14.77 -3.73 -2.76
N ILE A 94 -13.94 -3.99 -3.78
CA ILE A 94 -13.06 -2.98 -4.39
C ILE A 94 -13.87 -1.80 -4.94
N GLN A 95 -14.90 -2.09 -5.75
CA GLN A 95 -15.71 -1.07 -6.44
C GLN A 95 -16.65 -0.34 -5.48
N ASP A 96 -17.26 -1.07 -4.53
CA ASP A 96 -18.31 -0.53 -3.67
C ASP A 96 -17.80 0.12 -2.39
N GLU A 97 -16.65 -0.29 -1.85
CA GLU A 97 -16.09 0.23 -0.61
C GLU A 97 -14.74 0.93 -0.81
N VAL A 98 -13.73 0.21 -1.31
CA VAL A 98 -12.33 0.71 -1.34
C VAL A 98 -12.21 1.96 -2.23
N GLN A 99 -12.80 1.93 -3.42
CA GLN A 99 -12.80 3.07 -4.35
C GLN A 99 -13.52 4.30 -3.79
N LYS A 100 -14.69 4.11 -3.17
CA LYS A 100 -15.53 5.22 -2.67
C LYS A 100 -14.92 5.89 -1.45
N ASN A 101 -14.36 5.10 -0.53
CA ASN A 101 -13.76 5.61 0.71
C ASN A 101 -12.29 6.04 0.54
N GLN A 102 -11.64 5.61 -0.55
CA GLN A 102 -10.21 5.79 -0.78
C GLN A 102 -9.34 5.35 0.42
N SER A 103 -9.72 4.25 1.08
CA SER A 103 -9.13 3.82 2.34
C SER A 103 -7.95 2.86 2.14
N ILE A 104 -6.78 3.21 2.69
CA ILE A 104 -5.61 2.32 2.69
C ILE A 104 -5.80 1.11 3.63
N GLU A 105 -6.64 1.23 4.66
CA GLU A 105 -6.99 0.12 5.55
C GLU A 105 -7.80 -0.93 4.79
N GLN A 106 -8.84 -0.50 4.08
CA GLN A 106 -9.69 -1.41 3.29
C GLN A 106 -8.90 -2.01 2.12
N TYR A 107 -8.05 -1.22 1.45
CA TYR A 107 -7.10 -1.74 0.46
C TYR A 107 -6.22 -2.87 1.02
N ASN A 108 -5.57 -2.64 2.16
CA ASN A 108 -4.72 -3.65 2.81
C ASN A 108 -5.51 -4.88 3.24
N ALA A 109 -6.77 -4.71 3.69
CA ALA A 109 -7.67 -5.80 4.03
C ALA A 109 -8.03 -6.66 2.80
N VAL A 110 -8.30 -6.05 1.64
CA VAL A 110 -8.57 -6.79 0.40
C VAL A 110 -7.32 -7.49 -0.15
N VAL A 111 -6.15 -6.85 -0.11
CA VAL A 111 -4.87 -7.51 -0.44
C VAL A 111 -4.66 -8.76 0.43
N ALA A 112 -4.93 -8.67 1.73
CA ALA A 112 -4.85 -9.82 2.63
C ALA A 112 -5.90 -10.92 2.32
N LYS A 113 -7.11 -10.55 1.86
CA LYS A 113 -8.13 -11.51 1.38
C LYS A 113 -7.66 -12.24 0.12
N VAL A 114 -7.15 -11.53 -0.88
CA VAL A 114 -6.58 -12.13 -2.12
C VAL A 114 -5.43 -13.09 -1.79
N GLN A 115 -4.49 -12.65 -0.93
CA GLN A 115 -3.39 -13.51 -0.49
C GLN A 115 -3.88 -14.77 0.24
N SER A 116 -4.86 -14.64 1.14
CA SER A 116 -5.47 -15.77 1.86
C SER A 116 -6.13 -16.78 0.92
N LEU A 117 -6.88 -16.33 -0.11
CA LEU A 117 -7.48 -17.18 -1.13
C LEU A 117 -6.42 -17.91 -1.99
N PHE A 118 -5.26 -17.30 -2.21
CA PHE A 118 -4.16 -17.94 -2.91
C PHE A 118 -3.44 -18.97 -2.00
N ASP A 119 -3.14 -18.60 -0.76
CA ASP A 119 -2.44 -19.45 0.21
C ASP A 119 -3.24 -20.70 0.61
N ASN A 120 -4.57 -20.60 0.70
CA ASN A 120 -5.46 -21.75 0.90
C ASN A 120 -5.79 -22.50 -0.40
N GLY A 121 -5.28 -22.02 -1.55
CA GLY A 121 -5.45 -22.61 -2.87
C GLY A 121 -6.86 -22.47 -3.46
N SER A 122 -7.72 -21.59 -2.96
CA SER A 122 -9.05 -21.32 -3.52
C SER A 122 -9.00 -20.68 -4.91
N ILE A 123 -7.96 -19.91 -5.22
CA ILE A 123 -7.74 -19.28 -6.53
C ILE A 123 -6.39 -19.74 -7.13
N CYS A 124 -6.22 -19.61 -8.45
CA CYS A 124 -4.94 -19.95 -9.09
C CYS A 124 -3.94 -18.77 -9.07
N LYS A 125 -2.72 -19.00 -9.56
CA LYS A 125 -1.69 -17.95 -9.65
C LYS A 125 -2.10 -16.82 -10.62
N THR A 126 -2.65 -17.16 -11.78
CA THR A 126 -3.13 -16.19 -12.78
C THR A 126 -4.20 -15.29 -12.18
N ASP A 127 -5.16 -15.85 -11.45
CA ASP A 127 -6.22 -15.10 -10.76
C ASP A 127 -5.67 -14.16 -9.69
N LYS A 128 -4.68 -14.61 -8.92
CA LYS A 128 -4.02 -13.76 -7.91
C LYS A 128 -3.29 -12.59 -8.57
N GLU A 129 -2.51 -12.85 -9.62
CA GLU A 129 -1.78 -11.82 -10.37
C GLU A 129 -2.74 -10.83 -11.05
N TYR A 130 -3.88 -11.31 -11.54
CA TYR A 130 -4.96 -10.47 -12.06
C TYR A 130 -5.58 -9.57 -10.98
N LEU A 131 -6.00 -10.14 -9.84
CA LEU A 131 -6.60 -9.38 -8.74
C LEU A 131 -5.63 -8.38 -8.10
N ASP A 132 -4.35 -8.74 -7.96
CA ASP A 132 -3.30 -7.82 -7.52
C ASP A 132 -3.15 -6.62 -8.48
N ALA A 133 -3.21 -6.86 -9.81
CA ALA A 133 -3.11 -5.82 -10.83
C ALA A 133 -4.34 -4.89 -10.84
N GLU A 134 -5.55 -5.43 -10.72
CA GLU A 134 -6.78 -4.64 -10.60
C GLU A 134 -6.80 -3.85 -9.29
N LEU A 135 -6.35 -4.42 -8.17
CA LEU A 135 -6.17 -3.70 -6.91
C LEU A 135 -5.23 -2.48 -7.07
N VAL A 136 -4.09 -2.66 -7.73
CA VAL A 136 -3.14 -1.55 -7.97
C VAL A 136 -3.76 -0.45 -8.86
N TYR A 137 -4.50 -0.83 -9.90
CA TYR A 137 -5.09 0.12 -10.85
C TYR A 137 -6.33 0.83 -10.29
N TRP A 138 -7.31 0.06 -9.81
CA TRP A 138 -8.60 0.58 -9.37
C TRP A 138 -8.55 1.30 -8.02
N THR A 139 -7.56 1.00 -7.15
CA THR A 139 -7.55 1.56 -5.79
C THR A 139 -6.23 2.23 -5.43
N ARG A 140 -5.10 1.51 -5.43
CA ARG A 140 -3.81 2.04 -4.96
C ARG A 140 -3.41 3.30 -5.74
N THR A 141 -3.46 3.25 -7.07
CA THR A 141 -3.04 4.37 -7.91
C THR A 141 -3.93 5.60 -7.69
N PRO A 142 -5.28 5.52 -7.74
CA PRO A 142 -6.16 6.62 -7.33
C PRO A 142 -5.90 7.16 -5.93
N ILE A 143 -5.80 6.30 -4.90
CA ILE A 143 -5.61 6.71 -3.50
C ILE A 143 -4.33 7.54 -3.35
N PHE A 144 -3.20 7.04 -3.84
CA PHE A 144 -1.91 7.74 -3.77
C PHE A 144 -1.80 8.94 -4.72
N THR A 145 -2.66 9.06 -5.73
CA THR A 145 -2.71 10.23 -6.62
C THR A 145 -3.56 11.34 -6.01
N THR A 146 -4.71 11.01 -5.41
CA THR A 146 -5.59 11.99 -4.74
C THR A 146 -5.00 12.46 -3.41
N GLN A 147 -4.36 11.56 -2.66
CA GLN A 147 -3.82 11.80 -1.32
C GLN A 147 -2.30 11.65 -1.35
N SER A 148 -1.63 12.49 -2.14
CA SER A 148 -0.17 12.40 -2.38
C SER A 148 0.69 12.40 -1.11
N ASP A 149 0.23 13.07 -0.04
CA ASP A 149 0.97 13.18 1.21
C ASP A 149 1.07 11.84 1.96
N LEU A 150 0.20 10.87 1.65
CA LEU A 150 0.34 9.46 2.09
C LEU A 150 1.75 8.94 1.80
N LYS A 151 2.25 9.21 0.59
CA LYS A 151 3.56 8.73 0.15
C LYS A 151 4.66 9.33 1.02
N THR A 152 4.58 10.62 1.33
CA THR A 152 5.56 11.33 2.17
C THR A 152 5.59 10.74 3.58
N VAL A 153 4.43 10.51 4.21
CA VAL A 153 4.35 9.90 5.56
C VAL A 153 4.93 8.48 5.56
N ILE A 154 4.57 7.67 4.56
CA ILE A 154 5.05 6.28 4.43
C ILE A 154 6.55 6.23 4.18
N ASP A 155 7.07 7.01 3.23
CA ASP A 155 8.50 7.07 2.89
C ASP A 155 9.32 7.51 4.10
N LYS A 156 8.89 8.57 4.82
CA LYS A 156 9.59 9.06 6.00
C LYS A 156 9.54 8.09 7.18
N THR A 157 8.44 7.35 7.33
CA THR A 157 8.37 6.27 8.34
C THR A 157 9.28 5.09 7.99
N ASN A 158 9.37 4.73 6.71
CA ASN A 158 10.27 3.68 6.23
C ASN A 158 11.75 4.09 6.35
N GLU A 159 12.06 5.35 6.05
CA GLU A 159 13.38 5.97 6.25
C GLU A 159 13.78 5.92 7.73
N ALA A 160 12.90 6.34 8.65
CA ALA A 160 13.12 6.26 10.09
C ALA A 160 13.38 4.81 10.56
N ALA A 161 12.55 3.86 10.14
CA ALA A 161 12.71 2.45 10.50
C ALA A 161 14.04 1.86 9.98
N LYS A 162 14.47 2.25 8.77
CA LYS A 162 15.77 1.84 8.22
C LYS A 162 16.94 2.47 8.99
N LEU A 163 16.92 3.78 9.21
CA LEU A 163 17.95 4.49 9.97
C LEU A 163 18.10 3.92 11.38
N LEU A 164 16.99 3.55 12.01
CA LEU A 164 16.99 2.87 13.32
C LEU A 164 17.65 1.48 13.25
N ALA A 165 17.39 0.69 12.20
CA ALA A 165 18.03 -0.61 11.99
C ALA A 165 19.54 -0.46 11.71
N ASP A 166 19.95 0.62 11.06
CA ASP A 166 21.35 1.02 10.82
C ASP A 166 22.01 1.67 12.07
N GLY A 167 21.31 1.74 13.21
CA GLY A 167 21.81 2.29 14.49
C GLY A 167 21.79 3.82 14.59
N LYS A 168 21.33 4.53 13.56
CA LYS A 168 21.32 5.99 13.44
C LYS A 168 20.08 6.61 14.09
N ALA A 169 19.90 6.39 15.41
CA ALA A 169 18.62 6.73 16.07
C ALA A 169 18.24 8.22 16.04
N ARG A 170 19.20 9.17 16.06
CA ARG A 170 18.87 10.62 15.91
C ARG A 170 18.44 10.99 14.49
N GLU A 171 19.08 10.43 13.46
CA GLU A 171 18.61 10.61 12.06
C GLU A 171 17.21 10.00 11.88
N ALA A 172 16.95 8.84 12.50
CA ALA A 172 15.63 8.21 12.52
C ALA A 172 14.56 9.08 13.22
N GLN A 173 14.95 9.82 14.27
CA GLN A 173 14.09 10.78 14.94
C GLN A 173 13.68 11.93 14.02
N THR A 174 14.64 12.57 13.34
CA THR A 174 14.31 13.62 12.37
C THR A 174 13.39 13.12 11.25
N ALA A 175 13.57 11.88 10.78
CA ALA A 175 12.70 11.27 9.79
C ALA A 175 11.27 11.01 10.32
N ILE A 176 11.10 10.52 11.55
CA ILE A 176 9.76 10.27 12.11
C ILE A 176 9.03 11.56 12.52
N GLU A 177 9.75 12.57 12.99
CA GLU A 177 9.21 13.91 13.25
C GLU A 177 8.69 14.56 11.96
N ALA A 178 9.40 14.39 10.84
CA ALA A 178 8.92 14.84 9.53
C ALA A 178 7.62 14.12 9.10
N ALA A 179 7.49 12.82 9.36
CA ALA A 179 6.24 12.08 9.09
C ALA A 179 5.08 12.57 9.97
N GLN A 180 5.33 12.83 11.25
CA GLN A 180 4.35 13.38 12.19
C GLN A 180 3.94 14.81 11.83
N ALA A 181 4.87 15.65 11.37
CA ALA A 181 4.59 17.01 10.94
C ALA A 181 3.64 17.09 9.73
N VAL A 182 3.73 16.13 8.79
CA VAL A 182 2.78 16.02 7.67
C VAL A 182 1.38 15.64 8.18
N LEU A 183 1.27 14.66 9.08
CA LEU A 183 -0.02 14.25 9.65
C LEU A 183 -0.67 15.31 10.56
N ALA A 184 0.13 16.16 11.22
CA ALA A 184 -0.38 17.24 12.09
C ALA A 184 -0.62 18.56 11.34
N GLY A 185 -0.06 18.71 10.15
CA GLY A 185 -0.17 19.92 9.32
C GLY A 185 -1.32 19.86 8.32
N GLN A 186 -1.42 20.89 7.48
CA GLN A 186 -2.32 20.86 6.32
C GLN A 186 -1.79 19.86 5.29
N ASN A 187 -2.55 18.80 5.05
CA ASN A 187 -2.22 17.72 4.11
C ASN A 187 -3.47 17.36 3.27
N ASN A 188 -3.31 16.51 2.26
CA ASN A 188 -4.42 16.02 1.41
C ASN A 188 -4.92 14.60 1.73
N ILE A 189 -4.62 14.08 2.92
CA ILE A 189 -5.00 12.76 3.40
C ILE A 189 -6.41 12.83 4.02
N ASN A 190 -7.24 11.81 3.82
CA ASN A 190 -8.53 11.73 4.48
C ASN A 190 -8.40 11.27 5.95
N GLN A 191 -9.32 11.68 6.83
CA GLN A 191 -9.24 11.43 8.27
C GLN A 191 -9.11 9.94 8.65
N ALA A 192 -9.71 9.03 7.86
CA ALA A 192 -9.59 7.59 8.08
C ALA A 192 -8.15 7.12 7.83
N ASN A 193 -7.54 7.58 6.74
CA ASN A 193 -6.16 7.28 6.39
C ASN A 193 -5.15 7.95 7.33
N GLU A 194 -5.38 9.19 7.78
CA GLU A 194 -4.57 9.83 8.83
C GLU A 194 -4.57 8.99 10.11
N THR A 195 -5.75 8.59 10.58
CA THR A 195 -5.94 7.76 11.78
C THR A 195 -5.25 6.41 11.64
N TYR A 196 -5.37 5.78 10.46
CA TYR A 196 -4.72 4.52 10.18
C TYR A 196 -3.19 4.64 10.14
N LEU A 197 -2.65 5.64 9.44
CA LEU A 197 -1.21 5.91 9.36
C LEU A 197 -0.63 6.19 10.75
N GLN A 198 -1.28 7.06 11.53
CA GLN A 198 -0.80 7.40 12.86
C GLN A 198 -0.70 6.15 13.75
N ASN A 199 -1.75 5.32 13.79
CA ASN A 199 -1.83 4.18 14.71
C ASN A 199 -1.04 2.95 14.25
N ASN A 200 -1.01 2.66 12.95
CA ASN A 200 -0.46 1.40 12.42
C ASN A 200 0.91 1.56 11.73
N THR A 201 1.30 2.78 11.37
CA THR A 201 2.54 3.07 10.63
C THR A 201 3.49 3.93 11.47
N VAL A 202 3.09 5.15 11.84
CA VAL A 202 3.96 6.16 12.46
C VAL A 202 4.23 5.84 13.93
N ALA A 203 3.20 5.71 14.78
CA ALA A 203 3.38 5.52 16.22
C ALA A 203 4.23 4.29 16.60
N PRO A 204 4.09 3.11 15.95
CA PRO A 204 4.94 1.96 16.22
C PRO A 204 6.42 2.23 15.94
N VAL A 205 6.76 2.99 14.88
CA VAL A 205 8.16 3.34 14.58
C VAL A 205 8.64 4.44 15.53
N ALA A 206 7.84 5.47 15.78
CA ALA A 206 8.14 6.56 16.70
C ALA A 206 8.51 6.07 18.10
N GLN A 207 7.77 5.09 18.65
CA GLN A 207 8.10 4.50 19.95
C GLN A 207 9.48 3.80 19.93
N ASN A 208 9.77 2.98 18.92
CA ASN A 208 11.06 2.29 18.83
C ASN A 208 12.23 3.27 18.64
N VAL A 209 12.00 4.39 17.93
CA VAL A 209 12.98 5.47 17.76
C VAL A 209 13.22 6.19 19.08
N ALA A 210 12.16 6.60 19.80
CA ALA A 210 12.27 7.24 21.12
C ALA A 210 13.00 6.33 22.13
N ASP A 211 12.65 5.05 22.17
CA ASP A 211 13.30 4.04 23.01
C ASP A 211 14.79 3.87 22.70
N ALA A 212 15.23 4.17 21.48
CA ALA A 212 16.64 4.08 21.07
C ALA A 212 17.41 5.39 21.32
N VAL A 213 16.79 6.54 21.03
CA VAL A 213 17.35 7.87 21.33
C VAL A 213 17.59 8.02 22.84
N ALA A 214 16.65 7.57 23.68
CA ALA A 214 16.79 7.59 25.14
C ALA A 214 17.95 6.73 25.71
N LYS A 215 18.63 5.95 24.86
CA LYS A 215 19.81 5.13 25.22
C LYS A 215 21.12 5.69 24.64
N LEU A 216 21.06 6.72 23.79
CA LEU A 216 22.26 7.36 23.27
C LEU A 216 22.92 8.24 24.35
N PRO A 217 24.25 8.43 24.31
CA PRO A 217 24.87 9.49 25.07
C PRO A 217 24.32 10.86 24.61
N ILE A 218 24.19 11.77 25.57
CA ILE A 218 23.89 13.18 25.29
C ILE A 218 25.13 13.79 24.64
N GLU A 219 24.95 14.55 23.56
CA GLU A 219 26.03 15.24 22.87
C GLU A 219 25.89 16.76 22.93
N LEU A 220 27.05 17.42 22.90
CA LEU A 220 27.18 18.87 22.79
C LEU A 220 26.90 19.29 21.34
N VAL A 221 25.82 20.03 21.13
CA VAL A 221 25.42 20.58 19.82
C VAL A 221 26.20 21.85 19.50
N SER A 222 26.32 22.76 20.47
CA SER A 222 27.08 24.01 20.30
C SER A 222 27.48 24.63 21.63
N ALA A 223 28.62 25.33 21.64
CA ALA A 223 29.01 26.26 22.69
C ALA A 223 29.24 27.65 22.07
N THR A 224 28.53 28.67 22.56
CA THR A 224 28.55 30.03 21.98
C THR A 224 28.89 31.04 23.08
N ALA A 225 29.96 31.83 22.89
CA ALA A 225 30.31 32.87 23.87
C ALA A 225 29.22 33.97 23.91
N ILE A 226 28.75 34.30 25.11
CA ILE A 226 27.79 35.39 25.35
C ILE A 226 28.56 36.70 25.60
N ASN A 227 29.58 36.63 26.46
CA ASN A 227 30.45 37.75 26.83
C ASN A 227 31.80 37.19 27.37
N PRO A 228 32.77 38.03 27.82
CA PRO A 228 34.08 37.54 28.28
C PRO A 228 34.10 36.61 29.49
N MET A 229 32.97 36.39 30.19
CA MET A 229 32.88 35.50 31.35
C MET A 229 31.80 34.40 31.21
N GLU A 230 30.97 34.43 30.16
CA GLU A 230 29.80 33.56 30.03
C GLU A 230 29.68 32.94 28.63
N PHE A 231 29.24 31.69 28.56
CA PHE A 231 28.98 30.96 27.31
C PHE A 231 27.69 30.13 27.41
N GLU A 232 26.91 30.11 26.33
CA GLU A 232 25.72 29.27 26.19
C GLU A 232 26.13 27.89 25.68
N VAL A 233 25.72 26.84 26.38
CA VAL A 233 25.94 25.44 26.00
C VAL A 233 24.61 24.82 25.60
N LYS A 234 24.53 24.23 24.40
CA LYS A 234 23.35 23.51 23.91
C LYS A 234 23.67 22.04 23.72
N PHE A 235 22.85 21.20 24.33
CA PHE A 235 22.87 19.75 24.18
C PHE A 235 21.70 19.28 23.31
N ASP A 236 21.80 18.09 22.73
CA ASP A 236 20.75 17.52 21.87
C ASP A 236 19.63 16.80 22.66
N ALA A 237 19.83 16.58 23.96
CA ALA A 237 18.84 16.06 24.88
C ALA A 237 18.85 16.86 26.20
N PRO A 238 17.76 16.81 27.00
CA PRO A 238 17.73 17.42 28.32
C PRO A 238 18.84 16.85 29.23
N VAL A 239 19.65 17.73 29.80
CA VAL A 239 20.69 17.38 30.77
C VAL A 239 20.13 17.43 32.19
N ASP A 240 20.52 16.47 33.03
CA ASP A 240 20.21 16.48 34.46
C ASP A 240 20.90 17.67 35.13
N ARG A 241 20.11 18.54 35.76
CA ARG A 241 20.60 19.76 36.41
C ARG A 241 21.63 19.46 37.51
N ASP A 242 21.52 18.32 38.19
CA ASP A 242 22.47 17.94 39.24
C ASP A 242 23.83 17.50 38.67
N THR A 243 23.90 17.24 37.37
CA THR A 243 25.15 16.97 36.62
C THR A 243 25.70 18.19 35.88
N ALA A 244 24.85 19.21 35.64
CA ALA A 244 25.23 20.49 35.06
C ALA A 244 25.79 21.43 36.14
N ILE A 245 27.01 21.12 36.61
CA ILE A 245 27.73 21.91 37.62
C ILE A 245 28.35 23.16 36.97
N ASP A 246 28.20 24.29 37.67
CA ASP A 246 28.72 25.64 37.36
C ASP A 246 30.20 25.80 37.80
#